data_AF-A0A4S8KXV3-F1
#
_entry.id   AF-A0A4S8KXV3-F1
#
_cell.length_a   1.000
_cell.length_b   1.000
_cell.length_c   1.000
_cell.angle_alpha   90.00
_cell.angle_beta   90.00
_cell.angle_gamma   90.00
#
_symmetry.space_group_name_H-M   'P 1'
#
loop_
_entity.id
_entity.type
_entity.pdbx_description
1 polymer ?
#
loop_
_entity_poly.entity_id
_entity_poly.type
_entity_poly.pdbx_seq_one_letter_code
_entity_poly.pdbx_strand_id
1 'polypeptide(L)'
;MFDKLLFTVFLFFQVQVLVQHSVLAATNSANRVAHGLFKALSVCGPGADPMSDIVNMSSISAIEKTTFADYVTHSVPMTFENSNNSAISGSAADSEWKSFLPSNNGFLSKEIANDTVLFGISAFHAMHCLDTMRRILEVHYDVASADTVAKIQASAIYGSFYHIHHCLIYLREMVVCNADPALEHDIYYENGTAVFGGDGTNHTCRDFKALYDISEESDEAARTGCGLVAQIP
;
A
#
# COMPACT_ATOMS: atom_id res chain seq x y z
N MET A 1 -41.68 16.41 -33.86
CA MET A 1 -41.35 15.21 -33.05
C MET A 1 -39.84 14.97 -32.92
N PHE A 2 -39.01 15.50 -33.83
CA PHE A 2 -37.54 15.38 -33.77
C PHE A 2 -36.83 16.26 -32.72
N ASP A 3 -37.37 17.44 -32.35
CA ASP A 3 -36.70 18.36 -31.41
C ASP A 3 -36.60 17.86 -29.98
N LYS A 4 -37.62 17.13 -29.49
CA LYS A 4 -37.60 16.63 -28.10
C LYS A 4 -36.55 15.55 -27.89
N LEU A 5 -36.31 14.71 -28.91
CA LEU A 5 -35.32 13.64 -28.84
C LEU A 5 -33.89 14.22 -28.85
N LEU A 6 -33.62 15.22 -29.70
CA LEU A 6 -32.33 15.91 -29.70
C LEU A 6 -32.06 16.60 -28.36
N PHE A 7 -33.08 17.25 -27.78
CA PHE A 7 -32.93 17.93 -26.50
C PHE A 7 -32.65 16.94 -25.34
N THR A 8 -33.33 15.80 -25.31
CA THR A 8 -33.08 14.76 -24.30
C THR A 8 -31.69 14.13 -24.44
N VAL A 9 -31.24 13.86 -25.67
CA VAL A 9 -29.88 13.35 -25.90
C VAL A 9 -28.83 14.38 -25.47
N PHE A 10 -29.03 15.66 -25.79
CA PHE A 10 -28.11 16.72 -25.39
C PHE A 10 -28.02 16.87 -23.88
N LEU A 11 -29.15 16.84 -23.17
CA LEU A 11 -29.17 16.84 -21.70
C LEU A 11 -28.48 15.61 -21.10
N PHE A 12 -28.67 14.43 -21.68
CA PHE A 12 -28.02 13.20 -21.22
C PHE A 12 -26.49 13.31 -21.32
N PHE A 13 -25.97 13.82 -22.45
CA PHE A 13 -24.54 14.07 -22.62
C PHE A 13 -24.01 15.13 -21.65
N GLN A 14 -24.74 16.22 -21.41
CA GLN A 14 -24.32 17.26 -20.47
C GLN A 14 -24.25 16.74 -19.02
N VAL A 15 -25.23 15.93 -18.60
CA VAL A 15 -25.22 15.29 -17.27
C VAL A 15 -24.05 14.31 -17.15
N GLN A 16 -23.79 13.51 -18.18
CA GLN A 16 -22.70 12.53 -18.15
C GLN A 16 -21.31 13.20 -18.11
N VAL A 17 -21.13 14.31 -18.82
CA VAL A 17 -19.92 15.14 -18.76
C VAL A 17 -19.76 15.78 -17.39
N LEU A 18 -20.84 16.30 -16.78
CA LEU A 18 -20.81 16.86 -15.43
C LEU A 18 -20.47 15.82 -14.37
N VAL A 19 -21.02 14.60 -14.46
CA VAL A 19 -20.69 13.48 -13.57
C VAL A 19 -19.21 13.09 -13.72
N GLN A 20 -18.70 13.00 -14.95
CA GLN A 20 -17.28 12.72 -15.19
C GLN A 20 -16.35 13.80 -14.60
N HIS A 21 -16.67 15.08 -14.78
CA HIS A 21 -15.87 16.17 -14.20
C HIS A 21 -15.96 16.22 -12.67
N SER A 22 -17.11 15.87 -12.08
CA SER A 22 -17.29 15.80 -10.63
C SER A 22 -16.48 14.65 -10.01
N VAL A 23 -16.48 13.48 -10.67
CA VAL A 23 -15.65 12.34 -10.27
C VAL A 23 -14.17 12.67 -10.39
N LEU A 24 -13.73 13.31 -11.50
CA LEU A 24 -12.33 13.74 -11.68
C LEU A 24 -11.90 14.79 -10.64
N ALA A 25 -12.80 15.70 -10.26
CA ALA A 25 -12.54 16.71 -9.24
C ALA A 25 -12.45 16.07 -7.84
N ALA A 26 -13.30 15.09 -7.54
CA ALA A 26 -13.25 14.32 -6.30
C ALA A 26 -11.96 13.47 -6.20
N THR A 27 -11.53 12.82 -7.30
CA THR A 27 -10.25 12.08 -7.35
C THR A 27 -9.05 13.02 -7.22
N ASN A 28 -9.10 14.21 -7.83
CA ASN A 28 -8.03 15.21 -7.69
C ASN A 28 -7.97 15.83 -6.28
N SER A 29 -9.11 15.98 -5.60
CA SER A 29 -9.16 16.44 -4.21
C SER A 29 -8.62 15.37 -3.25
N ALA A 30 -8.98 14.09 -3.46
CA ALA A 30 -8.43 12.96 -2.71
C ALA A 30 -6.92 12.78 -2.93
N ASN A 31 -6.43 12.95 -4.17
CA ASN A 31 -4.99 12.92 -4.47
C ASN A 31 -4.21 14.04 -3.78
N ARG A 32 -4.77 15.26 -3.66
CA ARG A 32 -4.09 16.34 -2.90
C ARG A 32 -3.98 16.05 -1.41
N VAL A 33 -4.90 15.27 -0.84
CA VAL A 33 -4.84 14.82 0.56
C VAL A 33 -3.84 13.68 0.72
N ALA A 34 -3.77 12.74 -0.24
CA ALA A 34 -2.82 11.62 -0.23
C ALA A 34 -1.35 12.09 -0.36
N HIS A 35 -1.06 13.09 -1.19
CA HIS A 35 0.27 13.70 -1.32
C HIS A 35 0.71 14.50 -0.08
N GLY A 36 -0.19 14.82 0.85
CA GLY A 36 0.13 15.57 2.08
C GLY A 36 0.58 14.69 3.25
N LEU A 37 0.40 13.38 3.17
CA LEU A 37 0.68 12.44 4.27
C LEU A 37 2.14 11.98 4.34
N PHE A 38 2.86 12.03 3.21
CA PHE A 38 4.25 11.54 3.12
C PHE A 38 5.29 12.63 2.93
N LYS A 39 4.91 13.90 2.99
CA LYS A 39 5.91 14.97 3.00
C LYS A 39 6.69 14.86 4.31
N ALA A 40 7.91 14.34 4.24
CA ALA A 40 8.87 14.55 5.30
C ALA A 40 8.97 16.07 5.49
N LEU A 41 8.47 16.56 6.62
CA LEU A 41 8.51 17.96 7.01
C LEU A 41 9.61 18.06 8.05
N SER A 42 10.53 19.03 7.90
CA SER A 42 11.20 19.59 9.09
C SER A 42 10.09 20.10 9.98
N VAL A 43 9.86 19.42 11.11
CA VAL A 43 8.77 19.77 12.02
C VAL A 43 9.17 20.97 12.88
N CYS A 44 10.48 21.21 13.07
CA CYS A 44 11.03 22.29 13.91
C CYS A 44 12.45 22.66 13.43
N GLY A 45 12.66 23.91 12.99
CA GLY A 45 13.98 24.47 12.64
C GLY A 45 13.90 25.86 11.97
N PRO A 46 14.78 26.84 12.28
CA PRO A 46 14.79 28.14 11.61
C PRO A 46 15.50 28.04 10.25
N GLY A 47 14.74 27.77 9.20
CA GLY A 47 15.22 27.66 7.82
C GLY A 47 15.22 26.23 7.34
N ALA A 48 14.10 25.80 6.73
CA ALA A 48 14.02 24.52 6.08
C ALA A 48 14.85 24.56 4.79
N ASP A 49 16.13 24.24 4.90
CA ASP A 49 16.95 23.85 3.75
C ASP A 49 16.27 22.65 3.07
N PRO A 50 16.39 22.50 1.74
CA PRO A 50 15.86 21.33 1.05
C PRO A 50 16.44 20.07 1.70
N MET A 51 15.54 19.17 2.13
CA MET A 51 15.87 17.94 2.89
C MET A 51 17.00 17.10 2.27
N SER A 52 17.22 17.23 0.95
CA SER A 52 18.29 16.58 0.18
C SER A 52 19.69 16.86 0.72
N ASP A 53 19.91 18.02 1.35
CA ASP A 53 21.24 18.43 1.80
C ASP A 53 21.56 17.95 3.22
N ILE A 54 20.52 17.60 4.01
CA ILE A 54 20.64 17.19 5.42
C ILE A 54 20.63 15.67 5.55
N VAL A 55 19.88 14.97 4.70
CA VAL A 55 19.65 13.53 4.79
C VAL A 55 20.23 12.84 3.55
N ASN A 56 21.19 11.94 3.76
CA ASN A 56 21.78 11.12 2.70
C ASN A 56 21.75 9.63 3.07
N MET A 57 22.01 8.77 2.07
CA MET A 57 21.93 7.32 2.23
C MET A 57 22.83 6.76 3.36
N SER A 58 24.00 7.38 3.61
CA SER A 58 24.89 6.91 4.68
C SER A 58 24.36 7.29 6.07
N SER A 59 23.73 8.45 6.21
CA SER A 59 23.05 8.85 7.45
C SER A 59 21.84 7.95 7.74
N ILE A 60 21.04 7.60 6.72
CA ILE A 60 19.90 6.68 6.85
C ILE A 60 20.38 5.31 7.30
N SER A 61 21.37 4.74 6.61
CA SER A 61 21.92 3.42 6.96
C SER A 61 22.49 3.39 8.39
N ALA A 62 23.12 4.47 8.85
CA ALA A 62 23.59 4.58 10.23
C ALA A 62 22.43 4.63 11.25
N ILE A 63 21.35 5.35 10.93
CA ILE A 63 20.14 5.41 11.76
C ILE A 63 19.47 4.03 11.82
N GLU A 64 19.33 3.34 10.69
CA GLU A 64 18.75 2.00 10.62
C GLU A 64 19.55 1.01 11.46
N LYS A 65 20.87 0.97 11.24
CA LYS A 65 21.77 0.06 11.96
C LYS A 65 21.73 0.24 13.47
N THR A 66 21.51 1.46 13.95
CA THR A 66 21.46 1.75 15.39
C THR A 66 20.05 1.61 15.97
N THR A 67 19.02 2.06 15.25
CA THR A 67 17.63 2.06 15.72
C THR A 67 17.02 0.66 15.69
N PHE A 68 17.40 -0.16 14.70
CA PHE A 68 16.80 -1.48 14.46
C PHE A 68 17.77 -2.64 14.72
N ALA A 69 18.89 -2.39 15.42
CA ALA A 69 19.92 -3.40 15.70
C ALA A 69 19.35 -4.69 16.32
N ASP A 70 18.46 -4.55 17.31
CA ASP A 70 17.84 -5.70 17.97
C ASP A 70 16.72 -6.29 17.09
N TYR A 71 15.96 -5.43 16.40
CA TYR A 71 14.83 -5.81 15.56
C TYR A 71 15.22 -6.78 14.43
N VAL A 72 16.34 -6.53 13.74
CA VAL A 72 16.76 -7.35 12.60
C VAL A 72 17.10 -8.81 12.98
N THR A 73 17.36 -9.07 14.26
CA THR A 73 17.57 -10.43 14.78
C THR A 73 16.35 -10.96 15.53
N HIS A 74 15.34 -10.12 15.75
CA HIS A 74 14.17 -10.44 16.54
C HIS A 74 13.11 -11.14 15.69
N SER A 75 13.00 -12.45 15.83
CA SER A 75 11.94 -13.24 15.22
C SER A 75 11.00 -13.79 16.27
N VAL A 76 9.70 -13.53 16.11
CA VAL A 76 8.65 -14.05 16.98
C VAL A 76 7.75 -14.97 16.15
N PRO A 77 7.51 -16.23 16.58
CA PRO A 77 6.54 -17.08 15.90
C PRO A 77 5.16 -16.46 16.03
N MET A 78 4.49 -16.29 14.91
CA MET A 78 3.15 -15.73 14.84
C MET A 78 2.26 -16.68 14.03
N THR A 79 1.04 -16.90 14.52
CA THR A 79 0.00 -17.63 13.83
C THR A 79 -1.16 -16.67 13.60
N PHE A 80 -1.59 -16.57 12.34
CA PHE A 80 -2.75 -15.77 11.97
C PHE A 80 -4.01 -16.63 12.09
N GLU A 81 -4.84 -16.32 13.07
CA GLU A 81 -6.06 -17.06 13.36
C GLU A 81 -7.28 -16.28 12.87
N ASN A 82 -8.29 -17.00 12.35
CA ASN A 82 -9.59 -16.44 11.99
C ASN A 82 -9.54 -15.26 11.01
N SER A 83 -8.57 -15.21 10.10
CA SER A 83 -8.45 -14.12 9.12
C SER A 83 -9.65 -14.01 8.17
N ASN A 84 -10.40 -15.11 7.99
CA ASN A 84 -11.69 -15.12 7.28
C ASN A 84 -12.81 -14.33 8.00
N ASN A 85 -12.64 -13.96 9.26
CA ASN A 85 -13.62 -13.20 10.05
C ASN A 85 -13.38 -11.69 10.01
N SER A 86 -12.33 -11.23 9.31
CA SER A 86 -12.09 -9.80 9.12
C SER A 86 -13.30 -9.13 8.47
N ALA A 87 -13.59 -7.91 8.92
CA ALA A 87 -14.74 -7.20 8.39
C ALA A 87 -14.51 -6.87 6.90
N ILE A 88 -15.52 -7.19 6.09
CA ILE A 88 -15.50 -6.98 4.64
C ILE A 88 -15.35 -5.51 4.30
N SER A 89 -16.11 -4.66 4.99
CA SER A 89 -16.11 -3.22 4.74
C SER A 89 -16.72 -2.36 5.84
N GLY A 90 -16.60 -1.03 5.67
CA GLY A 90 -17.24 -0.04 6.54
C GLY A 90 -16.47 0.21 7.84
N SER A 91 -17.13 0.74 8.87
CA SER A 91 -16.46 1.21 10.09
C SER A 91 -15.72 0.13 10.87
N ALA A 92 -16.22 -1.11 10.85
CA ALA A 92 -15.55 -2.24 11.47
C ALA A 92 -14.24 -2.58 10.76
N ALA A 93 -14.27 -2.65 9.42
CA ALA A 93 -13.07 -2.86 8.61
C ALA A 93 -12.08 -1.69 8.78
N ASP A 94 -12.56 -0.45 8.73
CA ASP A 94 -11.72 0.73 8.97
C ASP A 94 -11.01 0.70 10.32
N SER A 95 -11.71 0.28 11.38
CA SER A 95 -11.15 0.19 12.73
C SER A 95 -10.11 -0.94 12.82
N GLU A 96 -10.42 -2.09 12.23
CA GLU A 96 -9.51 -3.24 12.18
C GLU A 96 -8.23 -2.90 11.43
N TRP A 97 -8.33 -2.37 10.22
CA TRP A 97 -7.17 -2.02 9.40
C TRP A 97 -6.32 -0.91 10.02
N LYS A 98 -6.96 0.08 10.65
CA LYS A 98 -6.25 1.13 11.41
C LYS A 98 -5.46 0.56 12.60
N SER A 99 -5.87 -0.56 13.19
CA SER A 99 -5.17 -1.15 14.33
C SER A 99 -3.75 -1.66 14.00
N PHE A 100 -3.45 -1.86 12.71
CA PHE A 100 -2.12 -2.24 12.23
C PHE A 100 -1.18 -1.05 12.01
N LEU A 101 -1.68 0.18 12.17
CA LEU A 101 -0.88 1.39 12.12
C LEU A 101 -0.73 1.95 13.55
N PRO A 102 0.48 2.37 13.95
CA PRO A 102 0.65 3.09 15.20
C PRO A 102 -0.03 4.47 15.12
N SER A 103 -0.26 5.11 16.27
CA SER A 103 -0.99 6.38 16.35
C SER A 103 -0.32 7.54 15.58
N ASN A 104 0.97 7.42 15.30
CA ASN A 104 1.74 8.34 14.49
C ASN A 104 1.83 7.92 13.01
N ASN A 105 0.95 7.04 12.55
CA ASN A 105 0.85 6.54 11.16
C ASN A 105 2.10 5.80 10.63
N GLY A 106 3.04 5.42 11.50
CA GLY A 106 4.21 4.62 11.13
C GLY A 106 5.47 5.42 10.83
N PHE A 107 5.50 6.69 11.22
CA PHE A 107 6.69 7.53 11.07
C PHE A 107 7.69 7.34 12.22
N LEU A 108 8.97 7.38 11.90
CA LEU A 108 10.08 7.52 12.84
C LEU A 108 10.58 8.97 12.82
N SER A 109 10.58 9.64 13.97
CA SER A 109 11.14 10.98 14.11
C SER A 109 12.60 10.92 14.59
N LYS A 110 13.49 11.67 13.94
CA LYS A 110 14.91 11.80 14.31
C LYS A 110 15.39 13.23 14.19
N GLU A 111 16.20 13.65 15.16
CA GLU A 111 16.90 14.94 15.11
C GLU A 111 18.18 14.81 14.27
N ILE A 112 18.29 15.60 13.21
CA ILE A 112 19.45 15.63 12.31
C ILE A 112 19.79 17.11 12.05
N ALA A 113 21.03 17.52 12.33
CA ALA A 113 21.51 18.89 12.08
C ALA A 113 20.62 20.02 12.65
N ASN A 114 19.92 19.77 13.77
CA ASN A 114 18.94 20.65 14.42
C ASN A 114 17.55 20.71 13.77
N ASP A 115 17.26 19.81 12.82
CA ASP A 115 15.93 19.59 12.28
C ASP A 115 15.35 18.26 12.74
N THR A 116 14.06 18.26 13.07
CA THR A 116 13.29 17.02 13.26
C THR A 116 12.88 16.48 11.89
N VAL A 117 13.49 15.37 11.48
CA VAL A 117 13.18 14.64 10.24
C VAL A 117 12.24 13.48 10.52
N LEU A 118 11.27 13.27 9.61
CA LEU A 118 10.34 12.14 9.64
C LEU A 118 10.70 11.13 8.54
N PHE A 119 10.87 9.87 8.93
CA PHE A 119 11.04 8.74 8.02
C PHE A 119 9.80 7.84 8.08
N GLY A 120 9.29 7.39 6.94
CA GLY A 120 8.30 6.32 6.90
C GLY A 120 8.99 4.98 7.16
N ILE A 121 8.43 4.13 8.02
CA ILE A 121 8.89 2.74 8.11
C ILE A 121 8.16 1.93 7.04
N SER A 122 8.90 1.22 6.19
CA SER A 122 8.36 0.50 5.02
C SER A 122 7.19 -0.42 5.35
N ALA A 123 7.25 -1.18 6.46
CA ALA A 123 6.14 -2.03 6.90
C ALA A 123 4.82 -1.26 7.05
N PHE A 124 4.85 -0.06 7.64
CA PHE A 124 3.65 0.75 7.85
C PHE A 124 3.21 1.46 6.58
N HIS A 125 4.13 1.84 5.70
CA HIS A 125 3.76 2.34 4.39
C HIS A 125 3.07 1.25 3.53
N ALA A 126 3.58 0.02 3.54
CA ALA A 126 2.92 -1.12 2.90
C ALA A 126 1.51 -1.36 3.46
N MET A 127 1.34 -1.29 4.79
CA MET A 127 0.02 -1.38 5.43
C MET A 127 -0.94 -0.26 5.00
N HIS A 128 -0.46 0.98 4.92
CA HIS A 128 -1.23 2.12 4.43
C HIS A 128 -1.70 1.93 2.97
N CYS A 129 -0.80 1.43 2.11
CA CYS A 129 -1.12 1.14 0.71
C CYS A 129 -2.17 0.04 0.58
N LEU A 130 -2.05 -1.06 1.34
CA LEU A 130 -3.05 -2.12 1.34
C LEU A 130 -4.43 -1.64 1.84
N ASP A 131 -4.47 -0.80 2.89
CA ASP A 131 -5.73 -0.19 3.36
C ASP A 131 -6.35 0.73 2.28
N THR A 132 -5.51 1.48 1.57
CA THR A 132 -5.96 2.33 0.46
C THR A 132 -6.58 1.50 -0.66
N MET A 133 -5.95 0.38 -1.03
CA MET A 133 -6.51 -0.55 -2.02
C MET A 133 -7.85 -1.13 -1.58
N ARG A 134 -7.98 -1.56 -0.31
CA ARG A 134 -9.26 -2.00 0.26
C ARG A 134 -10.33 -0.93 0.10
N ARG A 135 -10.06 0.31 0.52
CA ARG A 135 -11.04 1.42 0.44
C ARG A 135 -11.46 1.72 -1.01
N ILE A 136 -10.54 1.64 -1.96
CA ILE A 136 -10.87 1.79 -3.39
C ILE A 136 -11.83 0.69 -3.85
N LEU A 137 -11.61 -0.56 -3.42
CA LEU A 137 -12.52 -1.66 -3.73
C LEU A 137 -13.88 -1.47 -3.07
N GLU A 138 -13.93 -0.96 -1.85
CA GLU A 138 -15.19 -0.66 -1.19
C GLU A 138 -16.05 0.33 -2.00
N VAL A 139 -15.41 1.38 -2.50
CA VAL A 139 -16.07 2.36 -3.38
C VAL A 139 -16.46 1.73 -4.72
N HIS A 140 -15.57 0.96 -5.33
CA HIS A 140 -15.80 0.33 -6.63
C HIS A 140 -17.00 -0.63 -6.62
N TYR A 141 -17.10 -1.42 -5.55
CA TYR A 141 -18.15 -2.42 -5.36
C TYR A 141 -19.37 -1.89 -4.60
N ASP A 142 -19.40 -0.61 -4.23
CA ASP A 142 -20.45 0.05 -3.44
C ASP A 142 -20.78 -0.66 -2.12
N VAL A 143 -19.77 -1.26 -1.46
CA VAL A 143 -19.96 -2.07 -0.25
C VAL A 143 -19.81 -1.25 1.04
N ALA A 144 -20.38 -0.05 1.12
CA ALA A 144 -20.21 0.81 2.31
C ALA A 144 -20.99 0.36 3.57
N SER A 145 -21.91 -0.61 3.47
CA SER A 145 -22.74 -1.06 4.60
C SER A 145 -23.08 -2.55 4.54
N ALA A 146 -23.60 -3.10 5.64
CA ALA A 146 -24.09 -4.48 5.69
C ALA A 146 -25.16 -4.77 4.61
N ASP A 147 -26.03 -3.80 4.34
CA ASP A 147 -27.07 -3.94 3.31
C ASP A 147 -26.49 -4.02 1.90
N THR A 148 -25.44 -3.25 1.60
CA THR A 148 -24.81 -3.28 0.27
C THR A 148 -23.91 -4.50 0.08
N VAL A 149 -23.23 -4.95 1.15
CA VAL A 149 -22.55 -6.25 1.17
C VAL A 149 -23.52 -7.40 0.89
N ALA A 150 -24.70 -7.41 1.53
CA ALA A 150 -25.72 -8.44 1.29
C ALA A 150 -26.22 -8.47 -0.17
N LYS A 151 -26.35 -7.29 -0.81
CA LYS A 151 -26.69 -7.19 -2.23
C LYS A 151 -25.61 -7.80 -3.12
N ILE A 152 -24.33 -7.55 -2.80
CA ILE A 152 -23.23 -8.10 -3.59
C ILE A 152 -23.12 -9.61 -3.43
N GLN A 153 -23.38 -10.15 -2.22
CA GLN A 153 -23.41 -11.58 -1.94
C GLN A 153 -24.42 -12.34 -2.81
N ALA A 154 -25.55 -11.70 -3.14
CA ALA A 154 -26.56 -12.27 -4.02
C ALA A 154 -26.25 -12.12 -5.52
N SER A 155 -25.12 -11.49 -5.87
CA SER A 155 -24.77 -11.16 -7.26
C SER A 155 -23.70 -12.09 -7.84
N ALA A 156 -23.63 -12.16 -9.17
CA ALA A 156 -22.64 -12.97 -9.87
C ALA A 156 -21.17 -12.54 -9.65
N ILE A 157 -20.94 -11.30 -9.18
CA ILE A 157 -19.60 -10.75 -8.94
C ILE A 157 -19.06 -11.06 -7.54
N TYR A 158 -19.86 -11.68 -6.66
CA TYR A 158 -19.47 -11.95 -5.27
C TYR A 158 -18.16 -12.73 -5.16
N GLY A 159 -17.98 -13.76 -6.01
CA GLY A 159 -16.77 -14.59 -5.98
C GLY A 159 -15.50 -13.77 -6.20
N SER A 160 -15.50 -12.87 -7.17
CA SER A 160 -14.36 -11.98 -7.46
C SER A 160 -14.10 -11.00 -6.31
N PHE A 161 -15.16 -10.39 -5.77
CA PHE A 161 -15.05 -9.47 -4.65
C PHE A 161 -14.48 -10.16 -3.40
N TYR A 162 -15.06 -11.31 -3.03
CA TYR A 162 -14.60 -12.12 -1.91
C TYR A 162 -13.14 -12.54 -2.08
N HIS A 163 -12.75 -12.99 -3.27
CA HIS A 163 -11.37 -13.39 -3.54
C HIS A 163 -10.41 -12.21 -3.38
N ILE A 164 -10.70 -11.03 -3.95
CA ILE A 164 -9.81 -9.87 -3.77
C ILE A 164 -9.72 -9.46 -2.29
N HIS A 165 -10.85 -9.49 -1.56
CA HIS A 165 -10.86 -9.19 -0.13
C HIS A 165 -9.96 -10.16 0.67
N HIS A 166 -10.09 -11.46 0.43
CA HIS A 166 -9.23 -12.47 1.10
C HIS A 166 -7.75 -12.30 0.73
N CYS A 167 -7.45 -11.87 -0.50
CA CYS A 167 -6.08 -11.65 -0.97
C CYS A 167 -5.46 -10.48 -0.22
N LEU A 168 -6.22 -9.41 0.01
CA LEU A 168 -5.76 -8.26 0.78
C LEU A 168 -5.48 -8.62 2.25
N ILE A 169 -6.29 -9.50 2.83
CA ILE A 169 -6.04 -10.00 4.19
C ILE A 169 -4.75 -10.82 4.23
N TYR A 170 -4.56 -11.74 3.28
CA TYR A 170 -3.32 -12.51 3.16
C TYR A 170 -2.10 -11.60 2.96
N LEU A 171 -2.18 -10.59 2.09
CA LEU A 171 -1.09 -9.64 1.88
C LEU A 171 -0.76 -8.84 3.15
N ARG A 172 -1.78 -8.44 3.93
CA ARG A 172 -1.59 -7.83 5.25
C ARG A 172 -0.82 -8.76 6.20
N GLU A 173 -1.19 -10.04 6.25
CA GLU A 173 -0.47 -11.04 7.05
C GLU A 173 1.00 -11.14 6.63
N MET A 174 1.26 -11.12 5.32
CA MET A 174 2.61 -11.15 4.79
C MET A 174 3.42 -9.89 5.16
N VAL A 175 2.79 -8.71 5.15
CA VAL A 175 3.41 -7.45 5.60
C VAL A 175 3.74 -7.51 7.09
N VAL A 176 2.83 -8.01 7.94
CA VAL A 176 3.08 -8.16 9.38
C VAL A 176 4.18 -9.19 9.66
N CYS A 177 4.16 -10.33 8.95
CA CYS A 177 5.13 -11.40 9.12
C CYS A 177 6.54 -11.01 8.64
N ASN A 178 6.63 -10.15 7.62
CA ASN A 178 7.89 -9.70 7.02
C ASN A 178 8.01 -8.18 7.17
N ALA A 179 7.66 -7.65 8.35
CA ALA A 179 7.65 -6.21 8.59
C ALA A 179 9.03 -5.61 8.31
N ASP A 180 9.13 -4.93 7.17
CA ASP A 180 10.37 -4.31 6.69
C ASP A 180 10.68 -3.04 7.49
N PRO A 181 11.82 -2.96 8.19
CA PRO A 181 12.17 -1.81 9.01
C PRO A 181 12.82 -0.67 8.21
N ALA A 182 13.01 -0.81 6.89
CA ALA A 182 13.68 0.20 6.08
C ALA A 182 13.04 1.59 6.22
N LEU A 183 13.89 2.62 6.20
CA LEU A 183 13.48 4.01 6.36
C LEU A 183 13.31 4.69 5.01
N GLU A 184 12.06 5.00 4.69
CA GLU A 184 11.65 5.69 3.48
C GLU A 184 11.59 7.20 3.71
N HIS A 185 11.99 7.94 2.69
CA HIS A 185 11.95 9.40 2.67
C HIS A 185 11.69 9.89 1.24
N ASP A 186 11.18 11.11 1.14
CA ASP A 186 11.08 11.79 -0.14
C ASP A 186 12.46 12.27 -0.60
N ILE A 187 12.79 12.03 -1.87
CA ILE A 187 14.01 12.55 -2.49
C ILE A 187 13.63 13.73 -3.37
N TYR A 188 14.26 14.88 -3.13
CA TYR A 188 14.10 16.09 -3.94
C TYR A 188 15.38 16.34 -4.72
N TYR A 189 15.28 16.46 -6.04
CA TYR A 189 16.41 16.71 -6.93
C TYR A 189 16.51 18.21 -7.28
N GLU A 190 17.73 18.68 -7.55
CA GLU A 190 18.00 20.08 -7.93
C GLU A 190 17.24 20.53 -9.19
N ASN A 191 16.92 19.60 -10.09
CA ASN A 191 16.14 19.86 -11.30
C ASN A 191 14.64 20.09 -11.02
N GLY A 192 14.22 20.09 -9.75
CA GLY A 192 12.83 20.28 -9.31
C GLY A 192 11.97 19.01 -9.39
N THR A 193 12.54 17.86 -9.75
CA THR A 193 11.85 16.56 -9.66
C THR A 193 11.89 16.04 -8.23
N ALA A 194 10.90 15.23 -7.86
CA ALA A 194 10.85 14.57 -6.58
C ALA A 194 10.38 13.13 -6.75
N VAL A 195 10.92 12.26 -5.91
CA VAL A 195 10.58 10.85 -5.82
C VAL A 195 9.96 10.62 -4.44
N PHE A 196 8.81 9.96 -4.44
CA PHE A 196 7.97 9.76 -3.25
C PHE A 196 7.76 8.27 -3.01
N GLY A 197 7.37 7.92 -1.78
CA GLY A 197 6.89 6.58 -1.47
C GLY A 197 7.97 5.51 -1.43
N GLY A 198 9.17 5.88 -0.98
CA GLY A 198 10.24 4.93 -0.69
C GLY A 198 11.12 4.53 -1.88
N ASP A 199 10.90 5.08 -3.07
CA ASP A 199 11.80 4.82 -4.20
C ASP A 199 13.23 5.33 -3.89
N GLY A 200 14.22 4.52 -4.24
CA GLY A 200 15.61 4.66 -3.82
C GLY A 200 15.95 4.13 -2.41
N THR A 201 14.99 3.58 -1.66
CA THR A 201 15.23 2.98 -0.34
C THR A 201 15.86 1.60 -0.46
N ASN A 202 16.83 1.31 0.40
CA ASN A 202 17.45 -0.02 0.46
C ASN A 202 16.67 -0.92 1.42
N HIS A 203 16.27 -2.09 0.92
CA HIS A 203 15.56 -3.10 1.70
C HIS A 203 16.48 -4.28 1.98
N THR A 204 16.30 -4.93 3.14
CA THR A 204 17.00 -6.17 3.48
C THR A 204 16.06 -7.35 3.27
N CYS A 205 16.12 -7.95 2.08
CA CYS A 205 15.24 -9.05 1.71
C CYS A 205 15.81 -10.42 2.10
N ARG A 206 14.91 -11.40 2.32
CA ARG A 206 15.28 -12.82 2.28
C ARG A 206 15.62 -13.21 0.85
N ASP A 207 16.45 -14.23 0.69
CA ASP A 207 16.89 -14.69 -0.63
C ASP A 207 15.73 -15.36 -1.39
N PHE A 208 15.07 -14.59 -2.25
CA PHE A 208 13.99 -15.08 -3.10
C PHE A 208 14.49 -16.05 -4.17
N LYS A 209 15.71 -15.85 -4.69
CA LYS A 209 16.32 -16.70 -5.72
C LYS A 209 16.53 -18.11 -5.19
N ALA A 210 16.99 -18.24 -3.95
CA ALA A 210 17.12 -19.53 -3.30
C ALA A 210 15.78 -20.30 -3.23
N LEU A 211 14.68 -19.62 -2.88
CA LEU A 211 13.35 -20.26 -2.86
C LEU A 211 12.86 -20.66 -4.25
N TYR A 212 13.10 -19.79 -5.24
CA TYR A 212 12.79 -20.08 -6.64
C TYR A 212 13.53 -21.33 -7.13
N ASP A 213 14.84 -21.40 -6.87
CA ASP A 213 15.68 -22.51 -7.30
C ASP A 213 15.25 -23.83 -6.64
N ILE A 214 14.99 -23.82 -5.33
CA ILE A 214 14.49 -25.00 -4.61
C ILE A 214 13.18 -25.53 -5.23
N SER A 215 12.28 -24.64 -5.63
CA SER A 215 11.00 -25.01 -6.24
C SER A 215 11.21 -25.67 -7.62
N GLU A 216 12.01 -25.04 -8.49
CA GLU A 216 12.28 -25.54 -9.84
C GLU A 216 13.02 -26.88 -9.80
N GLU A 217 14.04 -27.00 -8.95
CA GLU A 217 14.82 -28.24 -8.79
C GLU A 217 13.94 -29.39 -8.27
N SER A 218 13.01 -29.10 -7.35
CA SER A 218 12.04 -30.09 -6.86
C SER A 218 11.12 -30.60 -7.97
N ASP A 219 10.62 -29.70 -8.83
CA ASP A 219 9.77 -30.08 -9.96
C ASP A 219 10.53 -30.89 -11.00
N GLU A 220 11.77 -30.48 -11.34
CA GLU A 220 12.62 -31.20 -12.27
C GLU A 220 12.94 -32.63 -11.78
N ALA A 221 13.26 -32.77 -10.49
CA ALA A 221 13.50 -34.08 -9.88
C ALA A 221 12.25 -34.98 -9.96
N ALA A 222 11.05 -34.42 -9.71
CA ALA A 222 9.79 -35.16 -9.80
C ALA A 222 9.48 -35.61 -11.24
N ARG A 223 9.69 -34.74 -12.24
CA ARG A 223 9.51 -35.08 -13.66
C ARG A 223 10.47 -36.18 -14.11
N THR A 224 11.74 -36.06 -13.75
CA THR A 224 12.78 -37.04 -14.10
C THR A 224 12.49 -38.40 -13.47
N GLY A 225 12.03 -38.43 -12.21
CA GLY A 225 11.61 -39.66 -11.51
C GLY A 225 10.40 -40.36 -12.15
N CYS A 226 9.54 -39.62 -12.83
CA CYS A 226 8.40 -40.14 -13.58
C CYS A 226 8.74 -40.56 -15.03
N GLY A 227 10.00 -40.47 -15.45
CA GLY A 227 10.39 -40.73 -16.85
C GLY A 227 9.87 -39.67 -17.85
N LEU A 228 9.42 -38.52 -17.34
CA LEU A 228 9.02 -37.38 -18.15
C LEU A 228 10.27 -36.55 -18.42
N VAL A 229 10.87 -36.72 -19.60
CA VAL A 229 11.92 -35.81 -20.06
C VAL A 229 11.30 -34.45 -20.30
N ALA A 230 11.93 -33.40 -19.75
CA ALA A 230 11.48 -32.03 -19.82
C ALA A 230 11.08 -31.64 -21.26
N GLN A 231 9.78 -31.48 -21.48
CA GLN A 231 9.26 -30.60 -22.52
C GLN A 231 8.33 -29.63 -21.83
N ILE A 232 8.90 -28.50 -21.43
CA ILE A 232 8.12 -27.27 -21.27
C ILE A 232 8.43 -26.44 -22.53
N PRO A 233 7.42 -25.90 -23.23
CA PRO A 233 7.61 -25.00 -24.37
C PRO A 233 8.30 -23.68 -23.99
#